data_AF-X1I2V7-F1
#
_entry.id   AF-X1I2V7-F1
#
_cell.length_a   1.000
_cell.length_b   1.000
_cell.length_c   1.000
_cell.angle_alpha   90.00
_cell.angle_beta   90.00
_cell.angle_gamma   90.00
#
_symmetry.space_group_name_H-M   'P 1'
#
loop_
_entity.id
_entity.type
_entity.pdbx_description
1 polymer ?
#
loop_
_entity_poly.entity_id
_entity_poly.type
_entity_poly.pdbx_seq_one_letter_code
_entity_poly.pdbx_strand_id
1 'polypeptide(L)' 'MNIKVVFAGGQEVEGTVEVVPTPETKAFYVRHLGNGARELIFTAPGMRIVELGGEKQCKKK' A
#
# COMPACT_ATOMS: atom_id res chain seq x y z
N MET A 1 -4.03 -6.70 -4.80
CA MET A 1 -4.08 -5.31 -5.28
C MET A 1 -2.74 -4.67 -5.01
N ASN A 2 -2.02 -4.20 -6.03
CA ASN A 2 -0.72 -3.55 -5.83
C ASN A 2 -0.96 -2.14 -5.31
N ILE A 3 -0.20 -1.73 -4.31
CA ILE A 3 -0.28 -0.41 -3.68
C ILE A 3 1.11 0.13 -3.40
N LYS A 4 1.15 1.44 -3.19
CA LYS A 4 2.27 2.17 -2.62
C LYS A 4 1.77 2.86 -1.35
N VAL A 5 2.33 2.48 -0.21
CA VAL A 5 2.11 3.14 1.07
C VAL A 5 3.15 4.24 1.22
N VAL A 6 2.71 5.47 1.44
CA VAL A 6 3.56 6.61 1.78
C VAL A 6 3.35 6.91 3.26
N PHE A 7 4.39 6.75 4.07
CA PHE A 7 4.39 7.05 5.49
C PHE A 7 4.54 8.57 5.72
N ALA A 8 4.11 9.03 6.90
CA ALA A 8 4.19 10.46 7.27
C ALA A 8 5.62 11.04 7.19
N GLY A 9 6.64 10.21 7.39
CA GLY A 9 8.06 10.58 7.25
C GLY A 9 8.57 10.62 5.81
N GLY A 10 7.71 10.40 4.81
CA GLY A 10 8.09 10.35 3.40
C GLY A 10 8.68 9.00 2.95
N GLN A 11 8.75 8.01 3.84
CA GLN A 11 9.13 6.65 3.45
C GLN A 11 8.04 6.03 2.59
N GLU A 12 8.44 5.25 1.59
CA GLU A 12 7.53 4.63 0.64
C GLU A 12 7.72 3.12 0.63
N VAL A 13 6.63 2.37 0.69
CA VAL A 13 6.62 0.91 0.62
C VAL A 13 5.70 0.47 -0.50
N GLU A 14 6.24 -0.30 -1.45
CA GLU A 14 5.50 -0.87 -2.56
C GLU A 14 5.25 -2.35 -2.33
N GLY A 15 4.00 -2.77 -2.51
CA GLY A 15 3.61 -4.15 -2.26
C GLY A 15 2.19 -4.46 -2.67
N THR A 16 1.79 -5.70 -2.44
CA THR A 16 0.42 -6.16 -2.63
C THR A 16 -0.29 -6.17 -1.29
N VAL A 17 -1.44 -5.52 -1.17
CA VAL A 17 -2.24 -5.64 0.05
C VAL A 17 -2.84 -7.04 0.13
N GLU A 18 -2.58 -7.70 1.25
CA GLU A 18 -3.28 -8.89 1.70
C GLU A 18 -4.21 -8.46 2.84
N VAL A 19 -5.42 -8.03 2.46
CA VAL A 19 -6.44 -7.47 3.36
C VAL A 19 -7.15 -8.60 4.12
N VAL A 20 -7.14 -8.54 5.46
CA VAL A 20 -8.33 -8.79 6.30
C VAL A 20 -8.29 -7.90 7.56
N PRO A 21 -8.63 -6.60 7.48
CA PRO A 21 -8.88 -5.79 8.65
C PRO A 21 -10.27 -6.13 9.19
N THR A 22 -10.35 -6.45 10.48
CA THR A 22 -11.61 -6.28 11.21
C THR A 22 -11.85 -4.77 11.38
N PRO A 23 -13.11 -4.31 11.44
CA PRO A 23 -13.43 -2.88 11.59
C PRO A 23 -12.84 -2.22 12.84
N GLU A 24 -12.36 -3.02 13.80
CA GLU A 24 -11.69 -2.59 15.01
C GLU A 24 -10.18 -2.33 14.82
N THR A 25 -9.54 -2.99 13.85
CA THR A 25 -8.10 -2.86 13.60
C THR A 25 -7.85 -2.01 12.36
N LYS A 26 -7.38 -0.79 12.59
CA LYS A 26 -6.87 0.14 11.58
C LYS A 26 -5.51 -0.33 10.99
N ALA A 27 -5.38 -1.61 10.63
CA ALA A 27 -4.11 -2.22 10.18
C ALA A 27 -4.33 -3.20 9.02
N PHE A 28 -3.31 -3.41 8.18
CA PHE A 28 -3.36 -4.31 7.02
C PHE A 28 -1.99 -4.95 6.75
N TYR A 29 -1.99 -6.14 6.13
CA TYR A 29 -0.75 -6.77 5.69
C TYR A 29 -0.39 -6.33 4.28
N VAL A 30 0.90 -6.07 4.07
CA VAL A 30 1.49 -5.81 2.76
C VAL A 30 2.52 -6.88 2.46
N ARG A 31 2.43 -7.47 1.28
CA ARG A 31 3.44 -8.35 0.73
C ARG A 31 4.33 -7.59 -0.23
N HIS A 32 5.61 -7.45 0.11
CA HIS A 32 6.61 -6.77 -0.71
C HIS A 32 6.84 -7.55 -2.01
N LEU A 33 6.86 -6.83 -3.14
CA LEU A 33 7.04 -7.44 -4.47
C LEU A 33 8.48 -7.92 -4.71
N GLY A 34 9.48 -7.28 -4.10
CA GLY A 34 10.90 -7.56 -4.36
C GLY A 34 11.46 -8.79 -3.65
N ASN A 35 11.04 -9.05 -2.43
CA ASN A 35 11.57 -10.14 -1.59
C ASN A 35 10.48 -11.10 -1.08
N GLY A 36 9.20 -10.82 -1.37
CA GLY A 36 8.07 -11.61 -0.87
C GLY A 36 7.82 -11.50 0.63
N ALA A 37 8.53 -10.61 1.34
CA ALA A 37 8.34 -10.38 2.77
C ALA A 37 6.93 -9.85 3.05
N ARG A 38 6.39 -10.20 4.22
CA ARG A 38 5.07 -9.74 4.67
C ARG A 38 5.27 -8.80 5.85
N GLU A 39 4.71 -7.61 5.75
CA GLU A 39 4.79 -6.58 6.78
C GLU A 39 3.38 -6.19 7.23
N LEU A 40 3.19 -6.03 8.55
CA LEU A 40 1.95 -5.53 9.13
C LEU A 40 2.05 -4.01 9.28
N ILE A 41 1.20 -3.28 8.57
CA ILE A 41 1.18 -1.81 8.59
C ILE A 41 -0.04 -1.32 9.36
N PHE A 42 0.20 -0.49 10.38
CA PHE A 42 -0.84 0.24 11.09
C PHE A 42 -1.09 1.57 10.38
N THR A 43 -2.35 1.89 10.06
CA THR A 43 -2.71 3.21 9.55
C THR A 43 -2.54 4.26 10.65
N ALA A 44 -1.72 5.27 10.35
CA ALA A 44 -1.47 6.42 11.20
C ALA A 44 -1.85 7.72 10.46
N PRO A 45 -2.14 8.82 11.19
CA PRO A 45 -2.36 10.12 10.58
C PRO A 45 -1.18 10.54 9.70
N GLY A 46 -1.46 11.07 8.51
CA GLY A 46 -0.43 11.45 7.53
C GLY A 46 0.05 10.32 6.61
N MET A 47 -0.39 9.08 6.84
CA MET A 47 -0.16 7.99 5.88
C MET A 47 -1.11 8.09 4.69
N ARG A 48 -0.60 7.75 3.50
CA ARG A 48 -1.39 7.68 2.26
C ARG A 48 -1.17 6.33 1.61
N ILE A 49 -2.27 5.71 1.19
CA ILE A 49 -2.25 4.46 0.45
C ILE A 49 -2.66 4.80 -0.98
N VAL A 50 -1.76 4.56 -1.93
CA VAL A 50 -1.99 4.79 -3.35
C VAL A 50 -2.14 3.45 -4.02
N GLU A 51 -3.25 3.24 -4.73
CA GLU A 51 -3.47 2.02 -5.50
C GLU A 51 -2.66 2.08 -6.79
N LEU A 52 -1.74 1.12 -6.97
CA LEU A 52 -0.98 0.93 -8.21
C LEU A 52 -1.83 0.09 -9.17
N GLY A 53 -2.99 0.64 -9.55
CA GLY A 53 -3.94 0.02 -10.45
C GLY A 53 -3.75 0.53 -11.87
N GLY A 54 -2.98 -0.19 -12.69
CA GLY A 54 -3.18 -0.30 -14.14
C GLY A 54 -3.52 0.97 -14.92
N GLU A 55 -2.92 2.12 -14.61
CA GLU A 55 -2.97 3.25 -15.51
C GLU A 55 -2.14 2.89 -16.73
N LYS A 56 -2.84 2.45 -17.78
CA LYS A 56 -2.44 2.79 -19.14
C LYS A 56 -2.13 4.28 -19.11
N GLN A 57 -0.84 4.57 -19.07
CA GLN A 57 -0.26 5.80 -19.55
C GLN A 57 -0.59 5.91 -21.05
N CYS A 58 -1.85 6.13 -21.42
CA CYS A 58 -2.23 6.47 -22.77
C CYS A 58 -2.55 7.96 -22.80
N LYS A 59 -1.45 8.69 -23.03
CA LYS A 59 -1.36 10.05 -23.59
C LYS A 59 -2.69 10.63 -24.07
N LYS A 60 -3.06 11.73 -23.42
CA LYS A 60 -3.69 12.90 -24.03
C LYS A 60 -3.11 13.13 -25.43
N LYS A 61 -3.94 13.08 -26.47
CA LYS A 61 -3.62 13.68 -27.78
C LYS A 61 -4.89 14.23 -28.40
#